data_AF-A6E9Z9-F1
#
_entry.id   AF-A6E9Z9-F1
#
_cell.length_a   1.000
_cell.length_b   1.000
_cell.length_c   1.000
_cell.angle_alpha   90.00
_cell.angle_beta   90.00
_cell.angle_gamma   90.00
#
_symmetry.space_group_name_H-M   'P 1'
#
loop_
_entity.id
_entity.type
_entity.pdbx_description
1 polymer ?
#
loop_
_entity_poly.entity_id
_entity_poly.type
_entity_poly.pdbx_seq_one_letter_code
_entity_poly.pdbx_strand_id
1 'polypeptide(L)'
;MKALRLLLLFTVLLAGSFAAHSQTKTGKVYLIRLTGYTGSAVNYHFYVDGQLICKLKNKSYSVHDLSVGDHTVNISTGGISTGKKSAPLKITVVEGKANYINVISTESGYVNKVNCQEITQNSAEPLLAKAKEKTNCLAKK
;
A
#
# COMPACT_ATOMS: atom_id res chain seq x y z
N MET A 1 26.90 10.58 -52.48
CA MET A 1 26.53 9.41 -51.65
C MET A 1 26.77 9.57 -50.14
N LYS A 2 27.72 10.40 -49.68
CA LYS A 2 27.99 10.58 -48.23
C LYS A 2 26.91 11.41 -47.49
N ALA A 3 26.35 12.43 -48.13
CA ALA A 3 25.30 13.28 -47.54
C ALA A 3 23.96 12.53 -47.34
N LEU A 4 23.60 11.60 -48.23
CA LEU A 4 22.38 10.80 -48.12
C LEU A 4 22.42 9.80 -46.95
N ARG A 5 23.61 9.27 -46.63
CA ARG A 5 23.81 8.39 -45.46
C ARG A 5 23.77 9.16 -44.14
N LEU A 6 24.19 10.43 -44.14
CA LEU A 6 24.12 11.29 -42.96
C LEU A 6 22.68 11.68 -42.63
N LEU A 7 21.84 11.91 -43.65
CA LEU A 7 20.42 12.25 -43.48
C LEU A 7 19.61 11.08 -42.88
N LEU A 8 19.95 9.84 -43.26
CA LEU A 8 19.31 8.61 -42.74
C LEU A 8 19.67 8.29 -41.27
N LEU A 9 20.84 8.72 -40.79
CA LEU A 9 21.22 8.58 -39.39
C LEU A 9 20.49 9.59 -38.48
N PHE A 10 20.17 10.77 -39.01
CA PHE A 10 19.48 11.82 -38.26
C PHE A 10 18.00 11.50 -38.02
N THR A 11 17.34 10.82 -38.96
CA THR A 11 15.92 10.41 -38.83
C THR A 11 15.70 9.29 -37.81
N VAL A 12 16.68 8.40 -37.61
CA VAL A 12 16.60 7.33 -36.59
C VAL A 12 16.72 7.88 -35.17
N LEU A 13 17.48 8.95 -34.95
CA LEU A 13 17.65 9.58 -33.64
C LEU A 13 16.40 10.36 -33.18
N LEU A 14 15.55 10.82 -34.10
CA LEU A 14 14.29 11.51 -33.78
C LEU A 14 13.13 10.56 -33.46
N ALA A 15 13.18 9.30 -33.89
CA ALA A 15 12.13 8.32 -33.63
C ALA A 15 12.21 7.67 -32.23
N GLY A 16 13.31 7.88 -31.48
CA GLY A 16 13.57 7.25 -30.18
C GLY A 16 13.03 7.99 -28.95
N SER A 17 12.43 9.17 -29.10
CA SER A 17 12.16 10.08 -27.97
C SER A 17 10.78 9.92 -27.31
N PHE A 18 10.01 8.88 -27.63
CA PHE A 18 8.70 8.63 -27.00
C PHE A 18 8.81 7.71 -25.78
N ALA A 19 9.71 8.00 -24.85
CA ALA A 19 9.53 7.54 -23.48
C ALA A 19 8.60 8.54 -22.77
N ALA A 20 7.33 8.58 -23.20
CA ALA A 20 6.30 9.29 -22.45
C ALA A 20 6.20 8.63 -21.07
N HIS A 21 6.86 9.24 -20.08
CA HIS A 21 6.56 8.98 -18.68
C HIS A 21 5.11 9.42 -18.47
N SER A 22 4.18 8.48 -18.63
CA SER A 22 2.87 8.62 -18.03
C SER A 22 3.13 8.75 -16.53
N GLN A 23 3.06 9.98 -16.02
CA GLN A 23 2.97 10.21 -14.58
C GLN A 23 1.65 9.58 -14.17
N THR A 24 1.70 8.30 -13.80
CA THR A 24 0.54 7.62 -13.22
C THR A 24 0.14 8.44 -12.02
N LYS A 25 -1.05 9.03 -12.11
CA LYS A 25 -1.62 9.79 -11.00
C LYS A 25 -1.75 8.84 -9.82
N THR A 26 -1.15 9.21 -8.69
CA THR A 26 -1.17 8.41 -7.47
C THR A 26 -1.74 9.19 -6.30
N GLY A 27 -2.28 8.44 -5.34
CA GLY A 27 -2.59 8.92 -3.99
C GLY A 27 -1.79 8.12 -2.97
N LYS A 28 -1.70 8.65 -1.75
CA LYS A 28 -0.98 8.01 -0.65
C LYS A 28 -1.91 7.16 0.19
N VAL A 29 -1.51 5.94 0.50
CA VAL A 29 -2.23 5.07 1.42
C VAL A 29 -1.34 4.73 2.61
N TYR A 30 -1.81 5.13 3.78
CA TYR A 30 -1.18 4.83 5.06
C TYR A 30 -1.81 3.57 5.63
N LEU A 31 -0.99 2.56 5.87
CA LEU A 31 -1.41 1.32 6.53
C LEU A 31 -0.89 1.36 7.96
N ILE A 32 -1.81 1.40 8.92
CA ILE A 32 -1.50 1.66 10.32
C ILE A 32 -1.87 0.43 11.13
N ARG A 33 -0.92 -0.03 11.95
CA ARG A 33 -1.17 -1.10 12.91
C ARG A 33 -0.82 -0.64 14.32
N LEU A 34 -1.86 -0.41 15.12
CA LEU A 34 -1.75 -0.08 16.54
C LEU A 34 -2.80 -0.84 17.39
N THR A 35 -2.75 -2.18 17.34
CA THR A 35 -3.77 -3.06 17.95
C THR A 35 -3.55 -3.35 19.45
N GLY A 36 -2.71 -2.58 20.15
CA GLY A 36 -2.40 -2.84 21.56
C GLY A 36 -1.72 -4.20 21.78
N TYR A 37 -2.14 -4.96 22.79
CA TYR A 37 -1.56 -6.28 23.10
C TYR A 37 -2.03 -7.40 22.16
N THR A 38 -3.20 -7.21 21.55
CA THR A 38 -3.84 -8.19 20.67
C THR A 38 -3.02 -8.49 19.43
N GLY A 39 -2.65 -9.77 19.25
CA GLY A 39 -1.83 -10.25 18.15
C GLY A 39 -0.42 -9.62 18.10
N SER A 40 0.06 -9.02 19.19
CA SER A 40 1.30 -8.23 19.21
C SER A 40 2.54 -9.03 18.80
N ALA A 41 2.56 -10.34 19.05
CA ALA A 41 3.66 -11.24 18.71
C ALA A 41 3.73 -11.64 17.22
N VAL A 42 2.66 -11.42 16.45
CA VAL A 42 2.59 -11.82 15.03
C VAL A 42 2.60 -10.62 14.10
N ASN A 43 3.10 -10.80 12.88
CA ASN A 43 3.00 -9.80 11.82
C ASN A 43 1.61 -9.84 11.18
N TYR A 44 1.11 -8.68 10.77
CA TYR A 44 -0.09 -8.60 9.93
C TYR A 44 0.36 -8.35 8.49
N HIS A 45 -0.20 -9.13 7.58
CA HIS A 45 0.08 -9.09 6.16
C HIS A 45 -1.00 -8.26 5.49
N PHE A 46 -0.64 -7.12 4.93
CA PHE A 46 -1.54 -6.24 4.20
C PHE A 46 -1.51 -6.58 2.72
N TYR A 47 -2.71 -6.73 2.16
CA TYR A 47 -2.90 -6.94 0.75
C TYR A 47 -3.72 -5.80 0.16
N VAL A 48 -3.30 -5.33 -1.01
CA VAL A 48 -4.06 -4.42 -1.87
C VAL A 48 -4.34 -5.16 -3.16
N ASP A 49 -5.61 -5.22 -3.56
CA ASP A 49 -6.09 -5.93 -4.76
C ASP A 49 -5.59 -7.38 -4.85
N GLY A 50 -5.54 -8.02 -3.68
CA GLY A 50 -5.09 -9.40 -3.53
C GLY A 50 -3.57 -9.58 -3.49
N GLN A 51 -2.78 -8.55 -3.82
CA GLN A 51 -1.32 -8.58 -3.77
C GLN A 51 -0.79 -8.21 -2.40
N LEU A 52 0.14 -8.99 -1.86
CA LEU A 52 0.79 -8.65 -0.59
C LEU A 52 1.68 -7.42 -0.80
N ILE A 53 1.45 -6.36 -0.03
CA ILE A 53 2.21 -5.10 -0.15
C ILE A 53 3.08 -4.81 1.07
N CYS A 54 2.66 -5.22 2.28
CA CYS A 54 3.51 -5.06 3.46
C CYS A 54 3.21 -6.08 4.55
N LYS A 55 4.25 -6.40 5.34
CA LYS A 55 4.13 -7.14 6.60
C LYS A 55 4.45 -6.19 7.75
N LEU A 56 3.45 -5.83 8.56
CA LEU A 56 3.61 -4.88 9.66
C LEU A 56 3.64 -5.57 11.03
N LYS A 57 4.65 -5.19 11.82
CA LYS A 57 4.74 -5.50 13.25
C LYS A 57 3.75 -4.61 14.01
N ASN A 58 3.52 -4.92 15.28
CA ASN A 58 2.67 -4.06 16.10
C ASN A 58 3.35 -2.71 16.30
N LYS A 59 2.55 -1.64 16.48
CA LYS A 59 3.03 -0.26 16.62
C LYS A 59 3.89 0.20 15.44
N SER A 60 3.48 -0.18 14.22
CA SER A 60 4.15 0.27 12.99
C SER A 60 3.14 0.71 11.93
N TYR A 61 3.61 1.56 11.03
CA TYR A 61 2.85 1.97 9.85
C TYR A 61 3.72 1.89 8.60
N SER A 62 3.10 1.95 7.42
CA SER A 62 3.80 2.09 6.13
C SER A 62 3.01 2.95 5.18
N VAL A 63 3.69 3.64 4.28
CA VAL A 63 3.10 4.51 3.25
C VAL A 63 3.33 3.90 1.88
N HIS A 64 2.28 3.87 1.06
CA HIS A 64 2.32 3.32 -0.29
C HIS A 64 1.68 4.31 -1.27
N ASP A 65 2.32 4.52 -2.42
CA ASP A 65 1.70 5.23 -3.52
C ASP A 65 0.88 4.23 -4.35
N LEU A 66 -0.43 4.45 -4.44
CA LEU A 66 -1.34 3.64 -5.24
C LEU A 66 -1.88 4.47 -6.41
N SER A 67 -2.21 3.81 -7.52
CA SER A 67 -2.90 4.45 -8.64
C SER A 67 -4.22 5.07 -8.20
N VAL A 68 -4.67 6.11 -8.89
CA VAL A 68 -6.03 6.64 -8.71
C VAL A 68 -7.07 5.59 -9.13
N GLY A 69 -8.12 5.43 -8.33
CA GLY A 69 -9.20 4.48 -8.58
C GLY A 69 -9.67 3.74 -7.32
N ASP A 70 -10.56 2.77 -7.52
CA ASP A 70 -11.06 1.94 -6.44
C ASP A 70 -10.12 0.76 -6.18
N HIS A 71 -9.81 0.55 -4.90
CA HIS A 71 -8.93 -0.51 -4.43
C HIS A 71 -9.58 -1.29 -3.29
N THR A 72 -9.12 -2.53 -3.11
CA THR A 72 -9.53 -3.37 -1.99
C THR A 72 -8.35 -3.64 -1.07
N VAL A 73 -8.52 -3.34 0.22
CA VAL A 73 -7.53 -3.60 1.26
C VAL A 73 -8.03 -4.72 2.17
N ASN A 74 -7.21 -5.73 2.40
CA ASN A 74 -7.49 -6.76 3.41
C ASN A 74 -6.22 -7.17 4.14
N ILE A 75 -6.40 -7.81 5.29
CA ILE A 75 -5.29 -8.27 6.13
C ILE A 75 -5.39 -9.75 6.43
N SER A 76 -4.26 -10.39 6.65
CA SER A 76 -4.18 -11.70 7.29
C SER A 76 -3.14 -11.69 8.41
N THR A 77 -3.26 -12.62 9.35
CA THR A 77 -2.27 -12.80 10.41
C THR A 77 -1.21 -13.80 9.98
N GLY A 78 0.06 -13.48 10.22
CA GLY A 78 1.22 -14.31 9.83
C GLY A 78 1.61 -15.39 10.86
N GLY A 79 0.83 -15.60 11.92
CA GLY A 79 1.04 -16.65 12.93
C GLY A 79 0.51 -18.01 12.48
N ILE A 80 -0.07 -18.80 13.40
CA ILE A 80 -0.87 -19.99 13.06
C ILE A 80 -2.09 -19.51 12.28
N SER A 81 -1.92 -19.43 10.97
CA SER A 81 -2.88 -18.84 10.06
C SER A 81 -3.93 -19.88 9.72
N THR A 82 -5.20 -19.51 9.78
CA THR A 82 -6.28 -20.27 9.15
C THR A 82 -6.32 -20.04 7.63
N GLY A 83 -5.38 -19.27 7.08
CA GLY A 83 -5.37 -18.83 5.68
C GLY A 83 -6.43 -17.76 5.36
N LYS A 84 -7.32 -17.44 6.30
CA LYS A 84 -8.42 -16.51 6.10
C LYS A 84 -7.94 -15.05 6.16
N LYS A 85 -8.26 -14.30 5.11
CA LYS A 85 -8.14 -12.84 5.07
C LYS A 85 -9.34 -12.20 5.77
N SER A 86 -9.17 -10.98 6.27
CA SER A 86 -10.28 -10.15 6.74
C SER A 86 -11.28 -9.87 5.63
N ALA A 87 -12.45 -9.35 5.99
CA ALA A 87 -13.33 -8.74 5.00
C ALA A 87 -12.57 -7.63 4.23
N PRO A 88 -12.75 -7.52 2.91
CA PRO A 88 -12.12 -6.47 2.12
C PRO A 88 -12.75 -5.12 2.44
N LEU A 89 -11.91 -4.15 2.77
CA LEU A 89 -12.27 -2.74 2.84
C LEU A 89 -12.09 -2.14 1.44
N LYS A 90 -13.14 -1.55 0.89
CA LYS A 90 -13.05 -0.77 -0.35
C LYS A 90 -12.61 0.65 -0.02
N ILE A 91 -11.68 1.18 -0.79
CA ILE A 91 -11.20 2.56 -0.68
C ILE A 91 -11.13 3.17 -2.08
N THR A 92 -11.30 4.49 -2.17
CA THR A 92 -11.10 5.22 -3.42
C THR A 92 -9.86 6.11 -3.28
N VAL A 93 -8.85 5.84 -4.09
CA VAL A 93 -7.62 6.62 -4.14
C VAL A 93 -7.81 7.78 -5.10
N VAL A 94 -7.61 8.99 -4.58
CA VAL A 94 -7.70 10.24 -5.35
C VAL A 94 -6.30 10.85 -5.44
N GLU A 95 -6.00 11.47 -6.59
CA GLU A 95 -4.71 12.10 -6.87
C GLU A 95 -4.32 13.09 -5.77
N GLY A 96 -3.11 12.94 -5.23
CA GLY A 96 -2.56 13.85 -4.22
C GLY A 96 -3.23 13.79 -2.84
N LYS A 97 -4.25 12.94 -2.64
CA LYS A 97 -4.89 12.75 -1.34
C LYS A 97 -4.30 11.56 -0.59
N ALA A 98 -4.43 11.61 0.74
CA ALA A 98 -4.03 10.55 1.65
C ALA A 98 -5.26 9.80 2.17
N ASN A 99 -5.22 8.46 2.08
CA ASN A 99 -6.16 7.57 2.74
C ASN A 99 -5.46 6.91 3.93
N TYR A 100 -6.12 6.86 5.08
CA TYR A 100 -5.56 6.30 6.30
C TYR A 100 -6.32 5.04 6.70
N ILE A 101 -5.67 3.90 6.63
CA ILE A 101 -6.26 2.60 6.88
C ILE A 101 -5.70 2.06 8.19
N ASN A 102 -6.55 1.98 9.20
CA ASN A 102 -6.21 1.43 10.49
C ASN A 102 -6.71 0.00 10.65
N VAL A 103 -5.94 -0.81 11.36
CA VAL A 103 -6.36 -2.14 11.78
C VAL A 103 -7.14 -2.02 13.07
N ILE A 104 -8.35 -2.57 13.07
CA ILE A 104 -9.19 -2.73 14.26
C ILE A 104 -9.29 -4.20 14.63
N SER A 105 -9.24 -4.47 15.92
CA SER A 105 -9.49 -5.79 16.50
C SER A 105 -10.78 -5.72 17.27
N THR A 106 -11.77 -6.52 16.87
CA THR A 106 -13.01 -6.68 17.61
C THR A 106 -13.01 -8.08 18.23
N GLU A 107 -13.17 -8.14 19.54
CA GLU A 107 -13.36 -9.39 20.25
C GLU A 107 -14.84 -9.77 20.20
N SER A 108 -15.13 -10.98 19.71
CA SER A 108 -16.46 -11.57 19.79
C SER A 108 -16.33 -12.94 20.44
N GLY A 109 -16.56 -12.99 21.76
CA GLY A 109 -16.24 -14.15 22.58
C GLY A 109 -14.74 -14.48 22.56
N TYR A 110 -14.40 -15.74 22.32
CA TYR A 110 -13.00 -16.21 22.23
C TYR A 110 -12.33 -15.95 20.88
N VAL A 111 -13.03 -15.35 19.92
CA VAL A 111 -12.51 -15.13 18.56
C VAL A 111 -12.13 -13.67 18.38
N ASN A 112 -10.84 -13.44 18.12
CA ASN A 112 -10.36 -12.12 17.75
C ASN A 112 -10.52 -11.91 16.23
N LYS A 113 -11.44 -11.01 15.84
CA LYS A 113 -11.64 -10.66 14.43
C LYS A 113 -10.88 -9.38 14.13
N VAL A 114 -9.96 -9.46 13.18
CA VAL A 114 -9.17 -8.33 12.70
C VAL A 114 -9.77 -7.83 11.39
N ASN A 115 -10.00 -6.52 11.28
CA ASN A 115 -10.50 -5.89 10.05
C ASN A 115 -9.74 -4.59 9.78
N CYS A 116 -9.86 -4.10 8.55
CA CYS A 116 -9.42 -2.76 8.17
C CYS A 116 -10.57 -1.77 8.30
N GLN A 117 -10.25 -0.56 8.72
CA GLN A 117 -11.16 0.58 8.74
C GLN A 117 -10.44 1.80 8.17
N GLU A 118 -11.12 2.53 7.28
CA GLU A 118 -10.66 3.83 6.85
C GLU A 118 -10.97 4.87 7.94
N ILE A 119 -9.99 5.70 8.26
CA ILE A 119 -10.08 6.74 9.27
C ILE A 119 -9.67 8.09 8.67
N THR A 120 -10.06 9.16 9.34
CA THR A 120 -9.68 10.52 8.95
C THR A 120 -8.28 10.87 9.43
N GLN A 121 -7.67 11.90 8.84
CA GLN A 121 -6.35 12.40 9.23
C GLN A 121 -6.26 12.71 10.73
N ASN A 122 -7.24 13.42 11.29
CA ASN A 122 -7.28 13.77 12.72
C ASN A 122 -7.25 12.53 13.64
N SER A 123 -7.77 11.40 13.18
CA SER A 123 -7.72 10.13 13.91
C SER A 123 -6.39 9.39 13.67
N ALA A 124 -5.77 9.57 12.51
CA ALA A 124 -4.54 8.90 12.12
C ALA A 124 -3.29 9.52 12.77
N GLU A 125 -3.20 10.85 12.83
CA GLU A 125 -2.06 11.59 13.39
C GLU A 125 -1.60 11.09 14.78
N PRO A 126 -2.49 10.93 15.80
CA PRO A 126 -2.06 10.41 17.10
C PRO A 126 -1.61 8.95 17.06
N LEU A 127 -2.05 8.16 16.07
CA LEU A 127 -1.60 6.78 15.88
C LEU A 127 -0.22 6.75 15.21
N LEU A 128 -0.01 7.58 14.19
CA LEU A 128 1.25 7.72 13.47
C LEU A 128 2.35 8.21 14.41
N ALA A 129 2.06 9.19 15.28
CA ALA A 129 3.02 9.67 16.29
C ALA A 129 3.49 8.58 17.27
N LYS A 130 2.69 7.53 17.49
CA LYS A 130 2.99 6.40 18.39
C LYS A 130 3.53 5.17 17.66
N ALA A 131 3.59 5.21 16.33
CA ALA A 131 3.96 4.09 15.49
C ALA A 131 5.28 4.37 14.77
N LYS A 132 6.07 3.33 14.56
CA LYS A 132 7.31 3.43 13.78
C LYS A 132 7.02 3.21 12.31
N GLU A 133 7.51 4.09 11.45
CA GLU A 133 7.45 3.87 10.01
C GLU A 133 8.28 2.65 9.61
N LYS A 134 7.68 1.80 8.77
CA LYS A 134 8.35 0.73 8.06
C LYS A 134 8.46 1.11 6.59
N THR A 135 9.65 1.54 6.20
CA THR A 135 9.99 1.91 4.82
C THR A 135 10.36 0.71 3.95
N ASN A 136 10.78 -0.40 4.55
CA ASN A 136 11.17 -1.64 3.87
C ASN A 136 10.00 -2.65 3.83
N CYS A 137 8.85 -2.22 3.33
CA CYS A 137 7.80 -3.13 2.91
C CYS A 137 8.24 -3.84 1.62
N LEU A 138 8.09 -5.17 1.60
CA LEU A 138 8.47 -6.11 0.53
C LEU A 138 9.41 -5.56 -0.55
N ALA A 139 10.66 -6.03 -0.53
CA ALA A 139 11.57 -5.81 -1.66
C ALA A 139 10.89 -6.29 -2.95
N LYS A 140 10.82 -5.40 -3.96
CA LYS A 140 10.47 -5.77 -5.34
C LYS A 140 11.25 -7.06 -5.67
N LYS A 141 10.53 -8.16 -5.88
CA LYS A 141 11.09 -9.30 -6.62
C LYS A 141 10.92 -9.02 -8.09
#